data_AF-A0A1Q8XCG5-F1
#
_entry.id   AF-A0A1Q8XCG5-F1
#
_cell.length_a   1.000
_cell.length_b   1.000
_cell.length_c   1.000
_cell.angle_alpha   90.00
_cell.angle_beta   90.00
_cell.angle_gamma   90.00
#
_symmetry.space_group_name_H-M   'P 1'
#
loop_
_entity.id
_entity.type
_entity.pdbx_description
1 polymer ?
#
loop_
_entity_poly.entity_id
_entity_poly.type
_entity_poly.pdbx_seq_one_letter_code
_entity_poly.pdbx_strand_id
1 'polypeptide(L)'
;MIIWRGWGILSVFITLLVAGIVGSTFQAFLGSGNTSVFFGYGLGLILAGVANYFFGRQVNELAPAKKIEAFKEQMRHEMWDRVAHGSFQVGPGAPPPANRDEAHQQVEHVVEQASANAAKGLRNIHSVFFIPVQWIGAVEGVLGVVLIVLSVVMSFSG
;
A
#
# COMPACT_ATOMS: atom_id res chain seq x y z
N MET A 1 -20.61 -5.07 9.79
CA MET A 1 -19.71 -4.79 8.66
C MET A 1 -18.35 -4.42 9.21
N ILE A 2 -17.27 -5.09 8.80
CA ILE A 2 -15.91 -4.69 9.18
C ILE A 2 -15.48 -3.61 8.19
N ILE A 3 -15.16 -2.41 8.70
CA ILE A 3 -14.80 -1.25 7.88
C ILE A 3 -13.29 -1.20 7.53
N TRP A 4 -12.48 -2.12 8.03
CA TRP A 4 -11.04 -2.20 7.74
C TRP A 4 -10.61 -3.61 7.31
N ARG A 5 -9.59 -3.72 6.46
CA ARG A 5 -8.97 -4.99 6.06
C ARG A 5 -7.46 -4.96 6.33
N GLY A 6 -6.97 -6.07 6.91
CA GLY A 6 -5.56 -6.24 7.29
C GLY A 6 -5.01 -5.06 8.11
N TRP A 7 -3.88 -4.51 7.69
CA TRP A 7 -3.20 -3.42 8.39
C TRP A 7 -3.83 -2.03 8.22
N GLY A 8 -5.00 -1.92 7.57
CA GLY A 8 -5.67 -0.63 7.36
C GLY A 8 -5.85 0.17 8.66
N ILE A 9 -6.20 -0.50 9.75
CA ILE A 9 -6.44 0.14 11.06
C ILE A 9 -5.21 0.91 11.60
N LEU A 10 -3.98 0.52 11.23
CA LEU A 10 -2.78 1.26 11.63
C LEU A 10 -2.77 2.68 11.08
N SER A 11 -3.38 2.91 9.92
CA SER A 11 -3.48 4.25 9.34
C SER A 11 -4.20 5.21 10.28
N VAL A 12 -5.27 4.75 10.94
CA VAL A 12 -6.01 5.55 11.93
C VAL A 12 -5.12 5.90 13.13
N PHE A 13 -4.35 4.92 13.63
CA PHE A 13 -3.44 5.16 14.75
C PHE A 13 -2.30 6.12 14.38
N ILE A 14 -1.73 6.00 13.17
CA ILE A 14 -0.72 6.93 12.65
C ILE A 14 -1.29 8.34 12.64
N THR A 15 -2.51 8.51 12.13
CA THR A 15 -3.15 9.83 12.05
C THR A 15 -3.43 10.43 13.41
N LEU A 16 -4.05 9.67 14.31
CA LEU A 16 -4.35 10.16 15.66
C LEU A 16 -3.08 10.53 16.42
N LEU A 17 -2.02 9.73 16.28
CA LEU A 17 -0.76 9.96 16.99
C LEU A 17 -0.02 11.17 16.42
N VAL A 18 0.18 11.22 15.09
CA VAL A 18 0.95 12.31 14.45
C VAL A 18 0.17 13.62 14.54
N ALA A 19 -1.10 13.64 14.14
CA ALA A 19 -1.90 14.86 14.20
C ALA A 19 -2.15 15.30 15.66
N GLY A 20 -2.35 14.36 16.58
CA GLY A 20 -2.50 14.66 18.00
C GLY A 20 -1.25 15.26 18.62
N ILE A 21 -0.06 14.70 18.37
CA ILE A 21 1.21 15.24 18.90
C ILE A 21 1.49 16.61 18.30
N VAL A 22 1.38 16.78 16.97
CA VAL A 22 1.71 18.05 16.33
C VAL A 22 0.69 19.13 16.73
N GLY A 23 -0.60 18.82 16.69
CA GLY A 23 -1.67 19.72 17.11
C GLY A 23 -1.55 20.17 18.57
N SER A 24 -1.36 19.22 19.50
CA SER A 24 -1.19 19.54 20.92
C SER A 24 0.09 20.33 21.20
N THR A 25 1.19 20.06 20.49
CA THR A 25 2.44 20.81 20.59
C THR A 25 2.22 22.27 20.19
N PHE A 26 1.64 22.52 19.01
CA PHE A 26 1.36 23.88 18.55
C PHE A 26 0.39 24.62 19.47
N GLN A 27 -0.62 23.94 19.99
CA GLN A 27 -1.54 24.50 20.98
C GLN A 27 -0.82 24.87 22.29
N ALA A 28 0.15 24.08 22.74
CA ALA A 28 0.92 24.36 23.95
C ALA A 28 1.88 25.55 23.79
N PHE A 29 2.48 25.73 22.60
CA PHE A 29 3.46 26.80 22.35
C PHE A 29 2.85 28.11 21.86
N LEU A 30 1.81 28.06 21.03
CA LEU A 30 1.21 29.23 20.37
C LEU A 30 -0.16 29.61 20.96
N GLY A 31 -0.61 28.90 22.00
CA GLY A 31 -1.90 29.10 22.64
C GLY A 31 -3.04 28.37 21.94
N SER A 32 -4.23 28.41 22.55
CA SER A 32 -5.44 27.70 22.10
C SER A 32 -6.36 28.53 21.21
N GLY A 33 -5.83 29.55 20.53
CA GLY A 33 -6.60 30.32 19.55
C GLY A 33 -6.92 29.50 18.30
N ASN A 34 -8.02 29.83 17.61
CA ASN A 34 -8.43 29.11 16.40
C ASN A 34 -7.30 29.05 15.36
N THR A 35 -6.58 30.15 15.14
CA THR A 35 -5.45 30.22 14.21
C THR A 35 -4.35 29.19 14.50
N SER A 36 -3.88 29.11 15.75
CA SER A 36 -2.83 28.18 16.17
C SER A 36 -3.30 26.72 16.15
N VAL A 37 -4.54 26.47 16.58
CA VAL A 37 -5.17 25.14 16.53
C VAL A 37 -5.27 24.64 15.09
N PHE A 38 -5.86 25.44 14.19
CA PHE A 38 -6.01 25.04 12.78
C PHE A 38 -4.66 24.84 12.09
N PHE A 39 -3.67 25.67 12.39
CA PHE A 39 -2.33 25.49 11.85
C PHE A 39 -1.68 24.19 12.35
N GLY A 40 -1.70 23.96 13.67
CA GLY A 40 -1.08 22.79 14.29
C GLY A 40 -1.69 21.47 13.82
N TYR A 41 -3.02 21.35 13.86
CA TYR A 41 -3.70 20.16 13.36
C TYR A 41 -3.59 20.01 11.83
N GLY A 42 -3.57 21.13 11.08
CA GLY A 42 -3.34 21.10 9.64
C GLY A 42 -1.98 20.53 9.28
N LEU A 43 -0.92 21.00 9.92
CA LEU A 43 0.43 20.46 9.76
C LEU A 43 0.51 19.00 10.20
N GLY A 44 -0.12 18.66 11.32
CA GLY A 44 -0.21 17.30 11.83
C GLY A 44 -0.87 16.33 10.84
N LEU A 45 -1.96 16.74 10.19
CA LEU A 45 -2.64 15.95 9.16
C LEU A 45 -1.80 15.78 7.89
N ILE A 46 -1.03 16.81 7.48
CA ILE A 46 -0.11 16.67 6.34
C ILE A 46 0.97 15.62 6.66
N LEU A 47 1.58 15.71 7.83
CA LEU A 47 2.63 14.76 8.25
C LEU A 47 2.08 13.34 8.40
N ALA A 48 0.88 13.19 8.99
CA ALA A 48 0.16 11.93 9.05
C ALA A 48 -0.11 11.37 7.65
N GLY A 49 -0.59 12.22 6.74
CA GLY A 49 -0.92 11.86 5.37
C GLY A 49 0.29 11.35 4.59
N VAL A 50 1.44 12.00 4.74
CA VAL A 50 2.71 11.53 4.17
C VAL A 50 3.09 10.16 4.74
N ALA A 51 3.03 9.99 6.06
CA ALA A 51 3.34 8.71 6.71
C ALA A 51 2.41 7.59 6.22
N ASN A 52 1.10 7.86 6.13
CA ASN A 52 0.10 6.91 5.65
C ASN A 52 0.25 6.59 4.16
N TYR A 53 0.64 7.56 3.34
CA TYR A 53 0.94 7.33 1.92
C TYR A 53 2.08 6.31 1.75
N PHE A 54 3.21 6.53 2.43
CA PHE A 54 4.35 5.62 2.36
C PHE A 54 4.07 4.26 2.99
N PHE A 55 3.40 4.24 4.14
CA PHE A 55 2.96 3.01 4.79
C PHE A 55 2.03 2.20 3.87
N GLY A 56 1.01 2.85 3.30
CA GLY A 56 0.10 2.26 2.33
C GLY A 56 0.83 1.69 1.12
N ARG A 57 1.76 2.45 0.55
CA ARG A 57 2.58 2.01 -0.59
C ARG A 57 3.44 0.79 -0.23
N GLN A 58 4.03 0.76 0.96
CA GLN A 58 4.83 -0.37 1.42
C GLN A 58 3.99 -1.64 1.55
N VAL A 59 2.81 -1.55 2.19
CA VAL A 59 1.98 -2.74 2.48
C VAL A 59 1.14 -3.20 1.29
N ASN A 60 0.73 -2.30 0.38
CA ASN A 60 -0.15 -2.61 -0.74
C ASN A 60 0.56 -2.76 -2.09
N GLU A 61 1.78 -2.24 -2.27
CA GLU A 61 2.52 -2.33 -3.53
C GLU A 61 3.82 -3.12 -3.36
N LEU A 62 4.70 -2.67 -2.46
CA LEU A 62 6.08 -3.20 -2.38
C LEU A 62 6.15 -4.59 -1.74
N ALA A 63 5.48 -4.80 -0.60
CA ALA A 63 5.51 -6.10 0.08
C ALA A 63 4.85 -7.22 -0.74
N PRO A 64 3.69 -6.99 -1.41
CA PRO A 64 3.14 -7.94 -2.37
C PRO A 64 4.10 -8.23 -3.53
N ALA A 65 4.68 -7.20 -4.16
CA ALA A 65 5.59 -7.37 -5.29
C ALA A 65 6.77 -8.29 -4.97
N LYS A 66 7.43 -8.08 -3.82
CA LYS A 66 8.53 -8.95 -3.36
C LYS A 66 8.08 -10.39 -3.12
N LYS A 67 6.88 -10.60 -2.55
CA LYS A 67 6.34 -11.95 -2.33
C LYS A 67 6.05 -12.67 -3.65
N ILE A 68 5.56 -11.95 -4.66
CA ILE A 68 5.27 -12.51 -5.98
C ILE A 68 6.56 -12.87 -6.71
N GLU A 69 7.59 -12.03 -6.62
CA GLU A 69 8.91 -12.32 -7.19
C GLU A 69 9.54 -13.57 -6.57
N ALA A 70 9.54 -13.67 -5.23
CA ALA A 70 10.00 -14.87 -4.52
C ALA A 70 9.19 -16.12 -4.91
N PHE A 71 7.87 -15.98 -5.08
CA PHE A 71 7.00 -17.07 -5.52
C PHE A 71 7.28 -17.48 -6.98
N LYS A 72 7.52 -16.53 -7.89
CA LYS A 72 7.94 -16.83 -9.27
C LYS A 72 9.22 -17.64 -9.28
N GLU A 73 10.19 -17.26 -8.46
CA GLU A 73 11.49 -17.93 -8.41
C GLU A 73 11.39 -19.36 -7.85
N GLN A 74 10.59 -19.57 -6.80
CA GLN A 74 10.27 -20.91 -6.30
C GLN A 74 9.56 -21.77 -7.36
N MET A 75 8.54 -21.24 -8.04
CA MET A 75 7.83 -21.99 -9.08
C MET A 75 8.72 -22.32 -10.26
N ARG A 76 9.59 -21.38 -10.67
CA ARG A 76 10.58 -21.62 -11.73
C ARG A 76 11.49 -22.78 -11.34
N HIS A 77 11.98 -22.82 -10.10
CA HIS A 77 12.83 -23.90 -9.62
C HIS A 77 12.11 -25.26 -9.59
N GLU A 78 10.86 -25.32 -9.11
CA GLU A 78 10.07 -26.55 -9.12
C GLU A 78 9.76 -27.04 -10.54
N MET A 79 9.46 -26.12 -11.47
CA MET A 79 9.19 -26.51 -12.85
C MET A 79 10.43 -27.05 -13.56
N TRP A 80 11.61 -26.46 -13.33
CA TRP A 80 12.88 -27.01 -13.84
C TRP A 80 13.18 -28.40 -13.31
N ASP A 81 12.88 -28.66 -12.04
CA ASP A 81 13.04 -29.97 -11.44
C ASP A 81 12.09 -31.00 -12.08
N ARG A 82 10.82 -30.64 -12.31
CA ARG A 82 9.85 -31.49 -13.02
C ARG A 82 10.23 -31.75 -14.47
N VAL A 83 10.83 -30.77 -15.16
CA VAL A 83 11.39 -30.96 -16.52
C VAL A 83 12.55 -31.94 -16.50
N ALA A 84 13.47 -31.82 -15.53
CA ALA A 84 14.61 -32.72 -15.39
C ALA A 84 14.20 -34.19 -15.13
N HIS A 85 13.10 -34.39 -14.42
CA HIS A 85 12.54 -35.71 -14.11
C HIS A 85 11.51 -36.21 -15.14
N GLY A 86 11.31 -35.50 -16.27
CA GLY A 86 10.39 -35.89 -17.34
C GLY A 86 8.90 -35.90 -16.96
N SER A 87 8.53 -35.29 -15.84
CA SER A 87 7.16 -35.25 -15.29
C SER A 87 6.46 -33.91 -15.50
N PHE A 88 7.06 -33.01 -16.28
CA PHE A 88 6.53 -31.68 -16.55
C PHE A 88 5.25 -31.72 -17.39
N GLN A 89 4.16 -31.17 -16.84
CA GLN A 89 2.91 -30.88 -17.54
C GLN A 89 2.51 -29.43 -17.29
N VAL A 90 2.30 -28.68 -18.37
CA VAL A 90 1.91 -27.26 -18.38
C VAL A 90 0.47 -27.04 -17.89
N GLY A 91 -0.37 -28.06 -18.04
CA GLY A 91 -1.76 -28.11 -17.60
C GLY A 91 -2.36 -29.50 -17.86
N PRO A 92 -3.55 -29.82 -17.31
CA PRO A 92 -4.16 -31.15 -17.47
C PRO A 92 -4.35 -31.48 -18.96
N GLY A 93 -3.66 -32.51 -19.46
CA GLY A 93 -3.76 -32.97 -20.85
C GLY A 93 -2.93 -32.19 -21.89
N ALA A 94 -2.05 -31.27 -21.48
CA ALA A 94 -1.14 -30.59 -22.40
C ALA A 94 -0.04 -31.55 -22.90
N PRO A 95 0.31 -31.53 -24.20
CA PRO A 95 1.36 -32.39 -24.75
C PRO A 95 2.72 -32.06 -24.09
N PRO A 96 3.56 -33.08 -23.81
CA PRO A 96 4.91 -32.85 -23.29
C PRO A 96 5.71 -31.95 -24.24
N PRO A 97 6.57 -31.05 -23.74
CA PRO A 97 7.37 -30.19 -24.59
C PRO A 97 8.28 -31.03 -25.51
N ALA A 98 8.29 -30.71 -26.81
CA ALA A 98 9.02 -31.50 -27.81
C ALA A 98 10.53 -31.22 -27.78
N ASN A 99 10.93 -30.05 -27.26
CA ASN A 99 12.33 -29.65 -27.12
C ASN A 99 12.54 -28.78 -25.87
N ARG A 100 13.82 -28.57 -25.50
CA ARG A 100 14.21 -27.84 -24.28
C ARG A 100 13.85 -26.35 -24.33
N ASP A 101 13.83 -25.76 -25.52
CA ASP A 101 13.51 -24.34 -25.74
C ASP A 101 12.00 -24.05 -25.65
N GLU A 102 11.15 -24.96 -26.14
CA GLU A 102 9.70 -24.94 -25.95
C GLU A 102 9.33 -25.17 -24.48
N ALA A 103 10.07 -26.03 -23.78
CA ALA A 103 9.91 -26.21 -22.34
C ALA A 103 10.21 -24.91 -21.58
N HIS A 104 11.28 -24.19 -21.94
CA HIS A 104 11.59 -22.86 -21.39
C HIS A 104 10.42 -21.88 -21.57
N GLN A 105 9.91 -21.75 -22.80
CA GLN A 105 8.84 -20.80 -23.12
C GLN A 105 7.52 -21.14 -22.42
N GLN A 106 7.15 -22.43 -22.35
CA GLN A 106 5.92 -22.87 -21.68
C GLN A 106 5.99 -22.68 -20.16
N VAL A 107 7.13 -22.99 -19.53
CA VAL A 107 7.37 -22.74 -18.09
C VAL A 107 7.24 -21.25 -17.80
N GLU A 108 7.89 -20.39 -18.59
CA GLU A 108 7.89 -18.96 -18.37
C GLU A 108 6.48 -18.37 -18.51
N HIS A 109 5.71 -18.81 -19.51
CA HIS A 109 4.35 -18.34 -19.71
C HIS A 109 3.41 -18.71 -18.54
N VAL A 110 3.48 -19.95 -18.03
CA VAL A 110 2.64 -20.37 -16.90
C VAL A 110 3.03 -19.66 -15.61
N VAL A 111 4.33 -19.53 -15.34
CA VAL A 111 4.83 -18.80 -14.17
C VAL A 111 4.40 -17.33 -14.23
N GLU A 112 4.47 -16.72 -15.40
CA GLU A 112 4.09 -15.32 -15.59
C GLU A 112 2.58 -15.11 -15.42
N GLN A 113 1.75 -15.99 -15.97
CA GLN A 113 0.29 -15.90 -15.86
C GLN A 113 -0.19 -16.14 -14.41
N ALA A 114 0.35 -17.16 -13.74
CA ALA A 114 0.03 -17.46 -12.34
C ALA A 114 0.46 -16.32 -11.40
N SER A 115 1.65 -15.76 -11.63
CA SER A 115 2.17 -14.65 -10.83
C SER A 115 1.43 -13.33 -11.08
N ALA A 116 0.99 -13.05 -12.31
CA ALA A 116 0.16 -11.88 -12.62
C ALA A 116 -1.21 -11.96 -11.92
N ASN A 117 -1.82 -13.15 -11.86
CA ASN A 117 -3.08 -13.35 -11.16
C ASN A 117 -2.91 -13.25 -9.63
N ALA A 118 -1.84 -13.82 -9.07
CA ALA A 118 -1.49 -13.64 -7.66
C ALA A 118 -1.21 -12.16 -7.34
N ALA A 119 -0.56 -11.42 -8.24
CA ALA A 119 -0.27 -10.00 -8.09
C ALA A 119 -1.52 -9.13 -8.00
N LYS A 120 -2.52 -9.41 -8.82
CA LYS A 120 -3.80 -8.69 -8.79
C LYS A 120 -4.56 -8.94 -7.48
N GLY A 121 -4.50 -10.16 -6.94
CA GLY A 121 -5.16 -10.51 -5.68
C GLY A 121 -4.49 -9.92 -4.43
N LEU A 122 -3.18 -9.66 -4.48
CA LEU A 122 -2.40 -9.18 -3.34
C LEU A 122 -2.30 -7.65 -3.23
N ARG A 123 -2.57 -6.92 -4.32
CA ARG A 123 -2.58 -5.44 -4.31
C ARG A 123 -3.84 -4.92 -3.61
N ASN A 124 -3.69 -3.83 -2.86
CA ASN A 124 -4.78 -3.12 -2.18
C ASN A 124 -5.61 -3.97 -1.19
N ILE A 125 -5.04 -5.02 -0.61
CA ILE A 125 -5.71 -5.80 0.47
C ILE A 125 -5.87 -4.95 1.73
N HIS A 126 -4.93 -4.05 2.02
CA HIS A 126 -4.95 -3.23 3.22
C HIS A 126 -5.70 -1.92 2.96
N SER A 127 -6.94 -1.88 3.42
CA SER A 127 -7.89 -0.79 3.18
C SER A 127 -8.64 -0.39 4.45
N VAL A 128 -9.06 0.88 4.55
CA VAL A 128 -10.04 1.37 5.53
C VAL A 128 -11.17 2.06 4.77
N PHE A 129 -12.41 1.84 5.17
CA PHE A 129 -13.62 2.28 4.45
C PHE A 129 -13.59 1.89 2.96
N PHE A 130 -13.05 0.71 2.64
CA PHE A 130 -12.87 0.23 1.26
C PHE A 130 -11.91 1.05 0.41
N ILE A 131 -11.18 2.00 1.01
CA ILE A 131 -10.17 2.84 0.37
C ILE A 131 -8.78 2.29 0.73
N PRO A 132 -7.90 2.02 -0.26
CA PRO A 132 -6.52 1.61 0.02
C PRO A 132 -5.78 2.67 0.84
N VAL A 133 -4.99 2.25 1.82
CA VAL A 133 -4.36 3.15 2.80
C VAL A 133 -3.58 4.31 2.17
N GLN A 134 -2.93 4.12 1.01
CA GLN A 134 -2.20 5.22 0.37
C GLN A 134 -3.10 6.41 -0.01
N TRP A 135 -4.38 6.17 -0.32
CA TRP A 135 -5.34 7.24 -0.66
C TRP A 135 -5.90 7.93 0.58
N ILE A 136 -5.93 7.25 1.72
CA ILE A 136 -6.26 7.88 3.01
C ILE A 136 -5.24 8.96 3.31
N GLY A 137 -3.94 8.65 3.12
CA GLY A 137 -2.87 9.63 3.29
C GLY A 137 -3.00 10.85 2.37
N ALA A 138 -3.45 10.66 1.13
CA ALA A 138 -3.73 11.77 0.21
C ALA A 138 -4.89 12.65 0.69
N VAL A 139 -5.98 12.05 1.17
CA VAL A 139 -7.13 12.79 1.73
C VAL A 139 -6.71 13.59 2.96
N GLU A 140 -5.92 13.00 3.86
CA GLU A 140 -5.37 13.68 5.04
C GLU A 140 -4.48 14.86 4.67
N GLY A 141 -3.63 14.70 3.67
CA GLY A 141 -2.81 15.80 3.14
C GLY A 141 -3.65 16.96 2.63
N VAL A 142 -4.70 16.69 1.85
CA VAL A 142 -5.63 17.72 1.35
C VAL A 142 -6.35 18.42 2.50
N LEU A 143 -6.90 17.66 3.44
CA LEU A 143 -7.56 18.22 4.62
C LEU A 143 -6.61 19.10 5.44
N GLY A 144 -5.36 18.66 5.63
CA GLY A 144 -4.35 19.44 6.34
C GLY A 144 -4.03 20.77 5.65
N VAL A 145 -3.91 20.77 4.31
CA VAL A 145 -3.73 22.02 3.54
C VAL A 145 -4.91 22.97 3.72
N VAL A 146 -6.16 22.45 3.67
CA VAL A 146 -7.36 23.25 3.90
C VAL A 146 -7.33 23.91 5.27
N LEU A 147 -6.95 23.17 6.33
CA LEU A 147 -6.84 23.74 7.68
C LEU A 147 -5.79 24.84 7.79
N ILE A 148 -4.64 24.69 7.11
CA ILE A 148 -3.61 25.73 7.08
C ILE A 148 -4.13 26.97 6.35
N VAL A 149 -4.80 26.83 5.21
CA VAL A 149 -5.40 27.96 4.48
C VAL A 149 -6.42 28.69 5.36
N LEU A 150 -7.28 27.95 6.06
CA LEU A 150 -8.24 28.53 7.01
C LEU A 150 -7.55 29.31 8.13
N SER A 151 -6.48 28.75 8.70
CA SER A 151 -5.67 29.43 9.71
C SER A 151 -5.13 30.78 9.20
N VAL A 152 -4.56 30.79 8.00
CA VAL A 152 -4.05 32.01 7.36
C VAL A 152 -5.16 33.04 7.15
N VAL A 153 -6.31 32.64 6.60
CA VAL A 153 -7.46 33.54 6.40
C VAL A 153 -7.95 34.17 7.71
N MET A 154 -8.04 33.37 8.77
CA MET A 154 -8.43 33.85 10.10
C MET A 154 -7.41 34.83 10.68
N SER A 155 -6.11 34.62 10.41
CA SER A 155 -5.06 35.53 10.87
C SER A 155 -5.13 36.93 10.25
N PHE A 156 -5.76 37.09 9.08
CA PHE A 156 -5.95 38.38 8.42
C PHE A 156 -7.32 39.01 8.68
N SER A 157 -8.22 38.28 9.35
CA SER A 157 -9.61 38.70 9.60
C SER A 157 -9.86 39.15 11.04
N GLY A 158 -8.86 39.05 11.92
CA GLY A 158 -8.88 39.57 13.29
C GLY A 158 -8.11 40.88 13.40
#